data_AF-A0A847W3D6-F1
#
_entry.id   AF-A0A847W3D6-F1
#
_cell.length_a   1.000
_cell.length_b   1.000
_cell.length_c   1.000
_cell.angle_alpha   90.00
_cell.angle_beta   90.00
_cell.angle_gamma   90.00
#
_symmetry.space_group_name_H-M   'P 1'
#
loop_
_entity.id
_entity.type
_entity.pdbx_description
1 polymer ?
#
loop_
_entity_poly.entity_id
_entity_poly.type
_entity_poly.pdbx_seq_one_letter_code
_entity_poly.pdbx_strand_id
1 'polypeptide(L)'
;MVEYSDLDLNLKRKEELVKKAKRLSESDNVFNAVKTASSLKKQWKRFPEYESGFEVELREEFDEYLALIEAKKHELSLNAAETKAAIIEKSKEVLEMKNFRKATKVMNDLFNQWKITGSAGKETDDELWAQYKEVRDTFFDNRREYYANLEQQRAVAKEAKEAIVVELQQLVTSTEWKKTTRAINELLEKWKVAGSAGRKHDEELWKQFSAARKSFNQAKNAYYAELKASFAERAAKKEELIAEAKLCTAQCDFSEEMIERVKGLRTKWKEVGFCGAQRDNELYSEFNEAVNNFFQNLKDHRE
;
A
#
# COMPACT_ATOMS: atom_id res chain seq x y z
N MET A 1 20.88 -13.38 87.34
CA MET A 1 21.85 -14.44 87.04
C MET A 1 21.24 -15.22 85.88
N VAL A 2 21.71 -15.00 84.66
CA VAL A 2 21.30 -15.86 83.54
C VAL A 2 21.95 -17.21 83.86
N GLU A 3 21.15 -18.25 84.03
CA GLU A 3 21.70 -19.59 84.27
C GLU A 3 22.60 -19.97 83.10
N TYR A 4 23.80 -20.48 83.37
CA TYR A 4 24.76 -20.91 82.34
C TYR A 4 24.13 -21.85 81.27
N SER A 5 23.07 -22.58 81.66
CA SER A 5 22.25 -23.42 80.79
C SER A 5 21.51 -22.65 79.67
N ASP A 6 21.01 -21.44 79.96
CA ASP A 6 20.28 -20.60 79.01
C ASP A 6 21.23 -19.96 77.98
N LEU A 7 22.47 -19.66 78.38
CA LEU A 7 23.51 -19.15 77.50
C LEU A 7 23.87 -20.19 76.43
N ASP A 8 24.22 -21.41 76.83
CA ASP A 8 24.59 -22.49 75.92
C ASP A 8 23.43 -22.85 74.97
N LEU A 9 22.19 -22.83 75.47
CA LEU A 9 21.01 -23.07 74.64
C LEU A 9 20.79 -21.97 73.60
N ASN A 10 20.99 -20.70 73.96
CA ASN A 10 20.85 -19.57 73.04
C ASN A 10 21.97 -19.54 72.00
N LEU A 11 23.22 -19.89 72.37
CA LEU A 11 24.34 -20.02 71.44
C LEU A 11 24.09 -21.14 70.42
N LYS A 12 23.60 -22.30 70.85
CA LYS A 12 23.18 -23.39 69.92
C LYS A 12 22.09 -22.95 68.95
N ARG A 13 21.13 -22.15 69.42
CA ARG A 13 20.06 -21.60 68.55
C ARG A 13 20.62 -20.60 67.53
N LYS A 14 21.59 -19.76 67.92
CA LYS A 14 22.31 -18.85 67.00
C LYS A 14 23.10 -19.64 65.97
N GLU A 15 23.81 -20.70 66.36
CA GLU A 15 24.53 -21.60 65.44
C GLU A 15 23.58 -22.23 64.40
N GLU A 16 22.39 -22.67 64.82
CA GLU A 16 21.36 -23.18 63.89
C GLU A 16 20.83 -22.10 62.92
N LEU A 17 20.78 -20.82 63.34
CA LEU A 17 20.46 -19.72 62.45
C LEU A 17 21.58 -19.48 61.41
N VAL A 18 22.85 -19.60 61.81
CA VAL A 18 24.01 -19.52 60.90
C VAL A 18 23.95 -20.62 59.85
N LYS A 19 23.75 -21.88 60.26
CA LYS A 19 23.58 -23.02 59.34
C LYS A 19 22.44 -22.81 58.34
N LYS A 20 21.33 -22.20 58.79
CA LYS A 20 20.20 -21.86 57.91
C LYS A 20 20.57 -20.73 56.94
N ALA A 21 21.27 -19.69 57.40
CA ALA A 21 21.73 -18.61 56.53
C ALA A 21 22.67 -19.13 55.44
N LYS A 22 23.62 -20.01 55.80
CA LYS A 22 24.51 -20.68 54.83
C LYS A 22 23.75 -21.44 53.74
N ARG A 23 22.79 -22.28 54.13
CA ARG A 23 21.96 -23.03 53.16
C ARG A 23 21.16 -22.11 52.23
N LEU A 24 20.70 -20.96 52.74
CA LEU A 24 19.99 -19.97 51.93
C LEU A 24 20.95 -19.22 51.00
N SER A 25 22.17 -18.90 51.43
CA SER A 25 23.17 -18.27 50.56
C SER A 25 23.61 -19.18 49.42
N GLU A 26 23.53 -20.49 49.59
CA GLU A 26 23.82 -21.49 48.53
C GLU A 26 22.61 -21.76 47.62
N SER A 27 21.41 -21.27 47.95
CA SER A 27 20.19 -21.51 47.16
C SER A 27 20.18 -20.72 45.84
N ASP A 28 19.69 -21.35 44.77
CA ASP A 28 19.42 -20.70 43.48
C ASP A 28 18.18 -19.80 43.53
N ASN A 29 17.27 -20.02 44.48
CA ASN A 29 16.05 -19.21 44.62
C ASN A 29 16.32 -17.98 45.48
N VAL A 30 16.96 -16.98 44.87
CA VAL A 30 17.36 -15.73 45.54
C VAL A 30 16.15 -15.00 46.16
N PHE A 31 14.98 -15.02 45.50
CA PHE A 31 13.78 -14.38 46.03
C PHE A 31 13.33 -14.98 47.38
N ASN A 32 13.22 -16.30 47.44
CA ASN A 32 12.89 -17.00 48.68
C ASN A 32 14.01 -16.88 49.71
N ALA A 33 15.27 -16.87 49.27
CA ALA A 33 16.43 -16.67 50.14
C ALA A 33 16.38 -15.31 50.84
N VAL A 34 16.15 -14.22 50.11
CA VAL A 34 16.02 -12.85 50.67
C VAL A 34 14.85 -12.73 51.64
N LYS A 35 13.68 -13.29 51.27
CA LYS A 35 12.50 -13.29 52.13
C LYS A 35 12.76 -14.03 53.44
N THR A 36 13.44 -15.17 53.37
CA THR A 36 13.75 -16.01 54.54
C THR A 36 14.87 -15.41 55.38
N ALA A 37 15.90 -14.84 54.76
CA ALA A 37 16.99 -14.10 55.41
C ALA A 37 16.46 -12.96 56.29
N SER A 38 15.47 -12.21 55.80
CA SER A 38 14.80 -11.17 56.58
C SER A 38 14.11 -11.71 57.84
N SER A 39 13.58 -12.95 57.78
CA SER A 39 13.01 -13.64 58.95
C SER A 39 14.09 -14.15 59.91
N LEU A 40 15.19 -14.71 59.39
CA LEU A 40 16.32 -15.14 60.22
C LEU A 40 16.93 -13.97 60.98
N LYS A 41 17.10 -12.80 60.35
CA LYS A 41 17.58 -11.57 61.00
C LYS A 41 16.67 -11.13 62.15
N LYS A 42 15.35 -11.29 62.01
CA LYS A 42 14.39 -11.04 63.11
C LYS A 42 14.50 -12.08 64.22
N GLN A 43 14.74 -13.34 63.89
CA GLN A 43 14.93 -14.42 64.88
C GLN A 43 16.22 -14.24 65.67
N TRP A 44 17.31 -13.87 65.00
CA TRP A 44 18.60 -13.56 65.62
C TRP A 44 18.47 -12.48 66.70
N LYS A 45 17.78 -11.38 66.38
CA LYS A 45 17.52 -10.24 67.29
C LYS A 45 16.67 -10.57 68.52
N ARG A 46 16.04 -11.75 68.60
CA ARG A 46 15.26 -12.17 69.77
C ARG A 46 16.13 -12.75 70.89
N PHE A 47 17.36 -13.12 70.57
CA PHE A 47 18.29 -13.65 71.56
C PHE A 47 19.11 -12.51 72.18
N PRO A 48 19.39 -12.55 73.51
CA PRO A 48 20.28 -11.58 74.13
C PRO A 48 21.67 -11.60 73.50
N GLU A 49 22.38 -10.48 73.59
CA GLU A 49 23.78 -10.38 73.19
C GLU A 49 24.67 -10.77 74.36
N TYR A 50 25.55 -11.74 74.12
CA TYR A 50 26.58 -12.17 75.05
C TYR A 50 27.91 -11.81 74.39
N GLU A 51 28.70 -10.92 74.99
CA GLU A 51 30.00 -10.44 74.46
C GLU A 51 31.11 -11.52 74.55
N SER A 52 30.76 -12.78 74.33
CA SER A 52 31.68 -13.91 74.24
C SER A 52 32.31 -13.96 72.85
N GLY A 53 33.60 -14.29 72.76
CA GLY A 53 34.30 -14.43 71.48
C GLY A 53 33.61 -15.38 70.49
N PHE A 54 33.06 -16.48 71.00
CA PHE A 54 32.31 -17.44 70.16
C PHE A 54 30.99 -16.86 69.60
N GLU A 55 30.29 -16.00 70.35
CA GLU A 55 29.11 -15.33 69.80
C GLU A 55 29.50 -14.34 68.70
N VAL A 56 30.61 -13.62 68.88
CA VAL A 56 31.11 -12.68 67.88
C VAL A 56 31.41 -13.42 66.57
N GLU A 57 32.11 -14.56 66.63
CA GLU A 57 32.36 -15.42 65.46
C GLU A 57 31.06 -15.85 64.78
N LEU A 58 30.07 -16.35 65.53
CA LEU A 58 28.77 -16.74 64.95
C LEU A 58 28.04 -15.55 64.32
N ARG A 59 28.16 -14.34 64.89
CA ARG A 59 27.56 -13.13 64.34
C ARG A 59 28.23 -12.73 63.03
N GLU A 60 29.56 -12.78 62.97
CA GLU A 60 30.33 -12.49 61.76
C GLU A 60 29.97 -13.48 60.64
N GLU A 61 29.94 -14.78 60.92
CA GLU A 61 29.52 -15.79 59.93
C GLU A 61 28.07 -15.57 59.47
N PHE A 62 27.17 -15.24 60.39
CA PHE A 62 25.77 -14.98 60.06
C PHE A 62 25.62 -13.76 59.14
N ASP A 63 26.29 -12.65 59.48
CA ASP A 63 26.27 -11.42 58.69
C ASP A 63 26.95 -11.62 57.32
N GLU A 64 28.02 -12.43 57.23
CA GLU A 64 28.64 -12.82 55.96
C GLU A 64 27.63 -13.55 55.05
N TYR A 65 26.94 -14.57 55.55
CA TYR A 65 25.94 -15.29 54.75
C TYR A 65 24.76 -14.41 54.33
N LEU A 66 24.33 -13.46 55.17
CA LEU A 66 23.30 -12.48 54.80
C LEU A 66 23.81 -11.53 53.70
N ALA A 67 25.05 -11.06 53.81
CA ALA A 67 25.68 -10.20 52.80
C ALA A 67 25.79 -10.92 51.44
N LEU A 68 26.09 -12.21 51.42
CA LEU A 68 26.08 -13.02 50.18
C LEU A 68 24.68 -13.08 49.53
N ILE A 69 23.62 -13.23 50.32
CA ILE A 69 22.24 -13.24 49.81
C ILE A 69 21.85 -11.86 49.25
N GLU A 70 22.22 -10.78 49.94
CA GLU A 70 22.00 -9.41 49.48
C GLU A 70 22.79 -9.09 48.21
N ALA A 71 24.05 -9.56 48.10
CA ALA A 71 24.88 -9.43 46.90
C ALA A 71 24.25 -10.14 45.69
N LYS A 72 23.78 -11.39 45.85
CA LYS A 72 23.06 -12.13 44.80
C LYS A 72 21.79 -11.40 44.35
N LYS A 73 21.04 -10.83 45.29
CA LYS A 73 19.85 -10.02 44.97
C LYS A 73 20.24 -8.78 44.15
N HIS A 74 21.29 -8.07 44.58
CA HIS A 74 21.78 -6.89 43.88
C HIS A 74 22.24 -7.23 42.46
N GLU A 75 22.98 -8.33 42.29
CA GLU A 75 23.41 -8.81 40.98
C GLU A 75 22.23 -9.11 40.04
N LEU A 76 21.21 -9.83 40.51
CA LEU A 76 19.99 -10.06 39.72
C LEU A 76 19.27 -8.75 39.36
N SER A 77 19.25 -7.78 40.27
CA SER A 77 18.67 -6.46 40.05
C SER A 77 19.42 -5.68 38.95
N LEU A 78 20.76 -5.74 38.95
CA LEU A 78 21.60 -5.14 37.91
C LEU A 78 21.37 -5.80 36.55
N ASN A 79 21.40 -7.14 36.50
CA ASN A 79 21.15 -7.89 35.26
C ASN A 79 19.75 -7.61 34.68
N ALA A 80 18.74 -7.46 35.55
CA ALA A 80 17.40 -7.07 35.14
C ALA A 80 17.36 -5.63 34.61
N ALA A 81 18.09 -4.70 35.24
CA ALA A 81 18.21 -3.32 34.77
C ALA A 81 18.84 -3.25 33.36
N GLU A 82 19.96 -3.96 33.16
CA GLU A 82 20.66 -4.03 31.87
C GLU A 82 19.77 -4.61 30.77
N THR A 83 19.06 -5.70 31.08
CA THR A 83 18.14 -6.34 30.12
C THR A 83 16.98 -5.41 29.76
N LYS A 84 16.39 -4.71 30.74
CA LYS A 84 15.34 -3.72 30.51
C LYS A 84 15.83 -2.52 29.69
N ALA A 85 17.03 -2.02 29.98
CA ALA A 85 17.67 -0.97 29.18
C ALA A 85 17.90 -1.42 27.73
N ALA A 86 18.39 -2.64 27.52
CA ALA A 86 18.56 -3.20 26.17
C ALA A 86 17.22 -3.38 25.42
N ILE A 87 16.13 -3.69 26.14
CA ILE A 87 14.78 -3.73 25.57
C ILE A 87 14.35 -2.33 25.09
N ILE A 88 14.59 -1.29 25.90
CA ILE A 88 14.28 0.10 25.52
C ILE A 88 15.02 0.50 24.25
N GLU A 89 16.32 0.24 24.16
CA GLU A 89 17.12 0.57 22.97
C GLU A 89 16.61 -0.16 21.72
N LYS A 90 16.34 -1.47 21.82
CA LYS A 90 15.71 -2.23 20.72
C LYS A 90 14.32 -1.69 20.36
N SER A 91 13.54 -1.24 21.35
CA SER A 91 12.24 -0.61 21.11
C SER A 91 12.37 0.73 20.37
N LYS A 92 13.44 1.50 20.59
CA LYS A 92 13.72 2.73 19.82
C LYS A 92 14.06 2.41 18.37
N GLU A 93 14.84 1.36 18.10
CA GLU A 93 15.12 0.91 16.71
C GLU A 93 13.83 0.52 15.96
N VAL A 94 12.83 -0.03 16.67
CA VAL A 94 11.53 -0.39 16.10
C VAL A 94 10.75 0.83 15.58
N LEU A 95 11.01 2.04 16.12
CA LEU A 95 10.38 3.28 15.63
C LEU A 95 10.75 3.58 14.17
N GLU A 96 11.95 3.20 13.74
CA GLU A 96 12.45 3.44 12.38
C GLU A 96 11.96 2.39 11.36
N MET A 97 11.26 1.35 11.82
CA MET A 97 10.79 0.28 10.95
C MET A 97 9.59 0.70 10.08
N LYS A 98 9.81 0.84 8.78
CA LYS A 98 8.76 1.14 7.78
C LYS A 98 7.61 0.12 7.75
N ASN A 99 7.87 -1.14 8.11
CA ASN A 99 6.86 -2.19 8.09
C ASN A 99 6.20 -2.32 9.47
N PHE A 100 5.11 -1.58 9.68
CA PHE A 100 4.35 -1.58 10.94
C PHE A 100 3.84 -2.95 11.39
N ARG A 101 3.58 -3.89 10.46
CA ARG A 101 3.15 -5.26 10.82
C ARG A 101 4.28 -6.03 11.50
N LYS A 102 5.48 -6.01 10.92
CA LYS A 102 6.68 -6.63 11.52
C LYS A 102 7.09 -5.89 12.80
N ALA A 103 7.10 -4.56 12.76
CA ALA A 103 7.44 -3.72 13.89
C ALA A 103 6.53 -3.96 15.11
N THR A 104 5.21 -4.10 14.89
CA THR A 104 4.24 -4.42 15.96
C THR A 104 4.57 -5.77 16.61
N LYS A 105 4.94 -6.78 15.82
CA LYS A 105 5.33 -8.08 16.36
C LYS A 105 6.56 -7.95 17.25
N VAL A 106 7.63 -7.31 16.76
CA VAL A 106 8.87 -7.09 17.53
C VAL A 106 8.60 -6.30 18.81
N MET A 107 7.81 -5.21 18.76
CA MET A 107 7.44 -4.42 19.93
C MET A 107 6.67 -5.24 20.98
N ASN A 108 5.80 -6.16 20.56
CA ASN A 108 5.09 -7.05 21.46
C ASN A 108 5.99 -8.15 22.04
N ASP A 109 6.92 -8.69 21.25
CA ASP A 109 7.89 -9.67 21.71
C ASP A 109 8.82 -9.05 22.77
N LEU A 110 9.29 -7.81 22.55
CA LEU A 110 10.06 -7.02 23.51
C LEU A 110 9.27 -6.75 24.81
N PHE A 111 7.98 -6.46 24.70
CA PHE A 111 7.12 -6.30 25.88
C PHE A 111 6.95 -7.59 26.67
N ASN A 112 6.85 -8.72 25.98
CA ASN A 112 6.77 -10.02 26.63
C ASN A 112 8.08 -10.37 27.34
N GLN A 113 9.23 -10.04 26.74
CA GLN A 113 10.54 -10.15 27.38
C GLN A 113 10.61 -9.28 28.65
N TRP A 114 10.17 -8.01 28.57
CA TRP A 114 10.15 -7.10 29.71
C TRP A 114 9.40 -7.68 30.93
N LYS A 115 8.25 -8.31 30.69
CA LYS A 115 7.42 -8.89 31.75
C LYS A 115 8.11 -10.03 32.50
N ILE A 116 9.02 -10.76 31.85
CA ILE A 116 9.70 -11.92 32.43
C ILE A 116 11.10 -11.61 32.96
N THR A 117 11.67 -10.43 32.67
CA THR A 117 13.03 -10.00 33.09
C THR A 117 13.20 -9.86 34.61
N GLY A 118 12.11 -9.73 35.37
CA GLY A 118 12.17 -9.53 36.82
C GLY A 118 12.26 -8.05 37.21
N SER A 119 12.59 -7.78 38.48
CA SER A 119 12.66 -6.41 39.03
C SER A 119 14.10 -5.92 39.12
N ALA A 120 14.32 -4.68 38.70
CA ALA A 120 15.59 -3.96 38.83
C ALA A 120 15.65 -3.09 40.10
N GLY A 121 14.72 -3.30 41.04
CA GLY A 121 14.49 -2.42 42.17
C GLY A 121 13.42 -1.38 41.84
N LYS A 122 12.67 -0.94 42.85
CA LYS A 122 11.47 -0.11 42.65
C LYS A 122 11.75 1.18 41.87
N GLU A 123 12.75 1.94 42.29
CA GLU A 123 13.10 3.23 41.67
C GLU A 123 13.55 3.05 40.22
N THR A 124 14.50 2.14 39.98
CA THR A 124 14.96 1.80 38.63
C THR A 124 13.85 1.25 37.75
N ASP A 125 12.96 0.42 38.29
CA ASP A 125 11.82 -0.12 37.55
C ASP A 125 10.84 0.98 37.12
N ASP A 126 10.54 1.93 38.01
CA ASP A 126 9.65 3.05 37.73
C ASP A 126 10.24 3.96 36.62
N GLU A 127 11.54 4.26 36.69
CA GLU A 127 12.25 5.06 35.69
C GLU A 127 12.32 4.36 34.32
N LEU A 128 12.77 3.10 34.30
CA LEU A 128 12.88 2.33 33.06
C LEU A 128 11.49 2.09 32.45
N TRP A 129 10.45 1.87 33.28
CA TRP A 129 9.09 1.72 32.79
C TRP A 129 8.57 3.01 32.14
N ALA A 130 8.84 4.17 32.73
CA ALA A 130 8.45 5.45 32.15
C ALA A 130 9.07 5.63 30.74
N GLN A 131 10.37 5.36 30.60
CA GLN A 131 11.08 5.44 29.31
C GLN A 131 10.53 4.43 28.29
N TYR A 132 10.36 3.17 28.69
CA TYR A 132 9.82 2.13 27.83
C TYR A 132 8.39 2.47 27.36
N LYS A 133 7.56 2.95 28.29
CA LYS A 133 6.17 3.34 28.01
C LYS A 133 6.13 4.47 26.99
N GLU A 134 6.96 5.50 27.14
CA GLU A 134 7.04 6.61 26.19
C GLU A 134 7.40 6.13 24.77
N VAL A 135 8.41 5.27 24.62
CA VAL A 135 8.79 4.69 23.33
C VAL A 135 7.65 3.85 22.75
N ARG A 136 6.99 3.05 23.58
CA ARG A 136 5.87 2.20 23.16
C ARG A 136 4.66 3.02 22.72
N ASP A 137 4.29 4.05 23.48
CA ASP A 137 3.17 4.93 23.16
C ASP A 137 3.43 5.67 21.84
N THR A 138 4.63 6.25 21.70
CA THR A 138 5.09 6.90 20.46
C THR A 138 4.97 5.95 19.25
N PHE A 139 5.39 4.70 19.38
CA PHE A 139 5.25 3.71 18.31
C PHE A 139 3.80 3.50 17.88
N PHE A 140 2.89 3.30 18.84
CA PHE A 140 1.48 3.02 18.53
C PHE A 140 0.74 4.25 18.01
N ASP A 141 1.12 5.45 18.43
CA ASP A 141 0.58 6.71 17.92
C ASP A 141 1.06 6.96 16.49
N ASN A 142 2.36 6.85 16.20
CA ASN A 142 2.90 6.92 14.83
C ASN A 142 2.22 5.93 13.89
N ARG A 143 1.98 4.70 14.36
CA ARG A 143 1.26 3.67 13.60
C ARG A 143 -0.18 4.09 13.32
N ARG A 144 -0.88 4.61 14.33
CA ARG A 144 -2.27 5.05 14.22
C ARG A 144 -2.40 6.18 13.20
N GLU A 145 -1.53 7.19 13.31
CA GLU A 145 -1.48 8.31 12.37
C GLU A 145 -1.16 7.86 10.95
N TYR A 146 -0.18 6.97 10.78
CA TYR A 146 0.15 6.41 9.46
C TYR A 146 -1.06 5.74 8.80
N TYR A 147 -1.77 4.85 9.51
CA TYR A 147 -2.93 4.18 8.94
C TYR A 147 -4.13 5.10 8.75
N ALA A 148 -4.31 6.10 9.62
CA ALA A 148 -5.34 7.13 9.43
C ALA A 148 -5.07 7.96 8.15
N ASN A 149 -3.83 8.41 7.95
CA ASN A 149 -3.40 9.12 6.75
C ASN A 149 -3.54 8.26 5.49
N LEU A 150 -3.15 6.99 5.55
CA LEU A 150 -3.30 6.06 4.43
C LEU A 150 -4.77 5.85 4.05
N GLU A 151 -5.65 5.73 5.06
CA GLU A 151 -7.08 5.60 4.82
C GLU A 151 -7.69 6.88 4.23
N GLN A 152 -7.28 8.04 4.73
CA GLN A 152 -7.71 9.33 4.18
C GLN A 152 -7.25 9.49 2.72
N GLN A 153 -6.00 9.15 2.40
CA GLN A 153 -5.49 9.17 1.02
C GLN A 153 -6.29 8.23 0.10
N ARG A 154 -6.64 7.03 0.59
CA ARG A 154 -7.48 6.09 -0.16
C ARG A 154 -8.89 6.61 -0.37
N ALA A 155 -9.49 7.26 0.62
CA ALA A 155 -10.81 7.86 0.50
C ALA A 155 -10.82 8.97 -0.55
N VAL A 156 -9.82 9.88 -0.52
CA VAL A 156 -9.65 10.94 -1.53
C VAL A 156 -9.44 10.35 -2.93
N ALA A 157 -8.58 9.33 -3.05
CA ALA A 157 -8.33 8.63 -4.32
C ALA A 157 -9.59 7.95 -4.86
N LYS A 158 -10.40 7.37 -3.97
CA LYS A 158 -11.67 6.73 -4.30
C LYS A 158 -12.66 7.74 -4.86
N GLU A 159 -12.88 8.84 -4.15
CA GLU A 159 -13.81 9.89 -4.58
C GLU A 159 -13.39 10.49 -5.93
N ALA A 160 -12.09 10.76 -6.12
CA ALA A 160 -11.57 11.24 -7.39
C ALA A 160 -11.81 10.24 -8.55
N LYS A 161 -11.61 8.94 -8.30
CA LYS A 161 -11.85 7.89 -9.30
C LYS A 161 -13.33 7.68 -9.59
N GLU A 162 -14.19 7.77 -8.58
CA GLU A 162 -15.64 7.73 -8.74
C GLU A 162 -16.13 8.90 -9.61
N ALA A 163 -15.65 10.12 -9.34
CA ALA A 163 -15.95 11.30 -10.16
C ALA A 163 -15.50 11.12 -11.62
N ILE A 164 -14.32 10.56 -11.85
CA ILE A 164 -13.81 10.25 -13.20
C ILE A 164 -14.72 9.24 -13.92
N VAL A 165 -15.20 8.21 -13.23
CA VAL A 165 -16.12 7.22 -13.82
C VAL A 165 -17.45 7.86 -14.18
N VAL A 166 -17.99 8.72 -13.32
CA VAL A 166 -19.23 9.47 -13.61
C VAL A 166 -19.05 10.40 -14.82
N GLU A 167 -17.96 11.17 -14.86
CA GLU A 167 -17.65 12.06 -16.00
C GLU A 167 -17.50 11.25 -17.31
N LEU A 168 -16.81 10.11 -17.25
CA LEU A 168 -16.69 9.21 -18.40
C LEU A 168 -18.06 8.71 -18.87
N GLN A 169 -18.95 8.30 -17.96
CA GLN A 169 -20.29 7.81 -18.31
C GLN A 169 -21.14 8.87 -19.04
N GLN A 170 -20.93 10.15 -18.75
CA GLN A 170 -21.59 11.25 -19.47
C GLN A 170 -21.02 11.47 -20.87
N LEU A 171 -19.74 11.14 -21.08
CA LEU A 171 -19.04 11.33 -22.35
C LEU A 171 -19.27 10.20 -23.35
N VAL A 172 -19.48 8.96 -22.90
CA VAL A 172 -19.51 7.78 -23.80
C VAL A 172 -20.68 7.75 -24.78
N THR A 173 -21.74 8.52 -24.56
CA THR A 173 -22.88 8.65 -25.47
C THR A 173 -22.69 9.73 -26.55
N SER A 174 -21.63 10.53 -26.46
CA SER A 174 -21.34 11.62 -27.40
C SER A 174 -20.83 11.10 -28.74
N THR A 175 -21.37 11.64 -29.82
CA THR A 175 -20.94 11.39 -31.21
C THR A 175 -19.81 12.33 -31.69
N GLU A 176 -19.37 13.27 -30.84
CA GLU A 176 -18.22 14.15 -31.09
C GLU A 176 -16.89 13.39 -30.95
N TRP A 177 -16.66 12.39 -31.81
CA TRP A 177 -15.65 11.33 -31.63
C TRP A 177 -14.25 11.85 -31.28
N LYS A 178 -13.76 12.89 -31.98
CA LYS A 178 -12.43 13.47 -31.75
C LYS A 178 -12.33 14.17 -30.40
N LYS A 179 -13.30 15.04 -30.09
CA LYS A 179 -13.35 15.81 -28.84
C LYS A 179 -13.52 14.88 -27.64
N THR A 180 -14.45 13.93 -27.74
CA THR A 180 -14.72 12.95 -26.68
C THR A 180 -13.53 12.03 -26.45
N THR A 181 -12.83 11.58 -27.51
CA THR A 181 -11.60 10.78 -27.35
C THR A 181 -10.53 11.54 -26.56
N ARG A 182 -10.35 12.84 -26.84
CA ARG A 182 -9.41 13.69 -26.09
C ARG A 182 -9.80 13.79 -24.62
N ALA A 183 -11.07 14.08 -24.33
CA ALA A 183 -11.58 14.17 -22.95
C ALA A 183 -11.41 12.85 -22.18
N ILE A 184 -11.69 11.71 -22.81
CA ILE A 184 -11.49 10.37 -22.21
C ILE A 184 -10.01 10.11 -21.89
N ASN A 185 -9.09 10.57 -22.75
CA ASN A 185 -7.66 10.44 -22.48
C ASN A 185 -7.21 11.36 -21.32
N GLU A 186 -7.74 12.58 -21.23
CA GLU A 186 -7.49 13.48 -20.10
C GLU A 186 -8.00 12.87 -18.78
N LEU A 187 -9.17 12.21 -18.81
CA LEU A 187 -9.68 11.44 -17.67
C LEU A 187 -8.77 10.27 -17.27
N LEU A 188 -8.17 9.58 -18.24
CA LEU A 188 -7.20 8.51 -17.96
C LEU A 188 -5.92 9.04 -17.30
N GLU A 189 -5.46 10.22 -17.69
CA GLU A 189 -4.31 10.86 -17.01
C GLU A 189 -4.67 11.28 -15.58
N LYS A 190 -5.85 11.89 -15.36
CA LYS A 190 -6.38 12.16 -14.01
C LYS A 190 -6.45 10.89 -13.16
N TRP A 191 -6.90 9.78 -13.75
CA TRP A 191 -6.99 8.48 -13.07
C TRP A 191 -5.64 7.96 -12.59
N LYS A 192 -4.58 8.08 -13.42
CA LYS A 192 -3.23 7.65 -13.05
C LYS A 192 -2.65 8.44 -11.88
N VAL A 193 -2.97 9.73 -11.81
CA VAL A 193 -2.46 10.64 -10.77
C VAL A 193 -3.28 10.56 -9.48
N ALA A 194 -4.54 10.11 -9.53
CA ALA A 194 -5.44 10.02 -8.37
C ALA A 194 -4.97 9.09 -7.24
N GLY A 195 -3.92 8.27 -7.44
CA GLY A 195 -3.41 7.35 -6.42
C GLY A 195 -4.20 6.05 -6.33
N SER A 196 -4.13 5.36 -5.18
CA SER A 196 -4.83 4.08 -4.96
C SER A 196 -5.99 4.25 -3.98
N ALA A 197 -7.18 3.79 -4.37
CA ALA A 197 -8.37 3.70 -3.53
C ALA A 197 -8.40 2.42 -2.68
N GLY A 198 -7.32 1.63 -2.71
CA GLY A 198 -7.28 0.27 -2.20
C GLY A 198 -7.70 -0.75 -3.26
N ARG A 199 -7.10 -1.95 -3.18
CA ARG A 199 -7.17 -2.99 -4.22
C ARG A 199 -8.60 -3.27 -4.71
N LYS A 200 -9.54 -3.50 -3.78
CA LYS A 200 -10.92 -3.87 -4.13
C LYS A 200 -11.65 -2.74 -4.87
N HIS A 201 -11.47 -1.48 -4.45
CA HIS A 201 -12.11 -0.33 -5.09
C HIS A 201 -11.44 0.02 -6.42
N ASP A 202 -10.11 -0.06 -6.48
CA ASP A 202 -9.36 0.15 -7.72
C ASP A 202 -9.78 -0.87 -8.80
N GLU A 203 -9.92 -2.15 -8.45
CA GLU A 203 -10.36 -3.21 -9.37
C GLU A 203 -11.80 -2.95 -9.90
N GLU A 204 -12.74 -2.63 -9.01
CA GLU A 204 -14.14 -2.37 -9.40
C GLU A 204 -14.29 -1.11 -10.26
N LEU A 205 -13.71 0.01 -9.83
CA LEU A 205 -13.80 1.26 -10.57
C LEU A 205 -13.07 1.16 -11.93
N TRP A 206 -11.95 0.44 -12.01
CA TRP A 206 -11.25 0.22 -13.28
C TRP A 206 -12.06 -0.64 -14.25
N LYS A 207 -12.77 -1.64 -13.74
CA LYS A 207 -13.69 -2.45 -14.55
C LYS A 207 -14.78 -1.57 -15.17
N GLN A 208 -15.37 -0.66 -14.40
CA GLN A 208 -16.37 0.29 -14.90
C GLN A 208 -15.78 1.25 -15.94
N PHE A 209 -14.62 1.84 -15.64
CA PHE A 209 -13.90 2.75 -16.55
C PHE A 209 -13.58 2.06 -17.90
N SER A 210 -13.00 0.86 -17.85
CA SER A 210 -12.61 0.11 -19.04
C SER A 210 -13.83 -0.35 -19.86
N ALA A 211 -14.93 -0.74 -19.21
CA ALA A 211 -16.17 -1.11 -19.89
C ALA A 211 -16.78 0.09 -20.63
N ALA A 212 -16.88 1.25 -19.98
CA ALA A 212 -17.40 2.47 -20.59
C ALA A 212 -16.53 2.90 -21.80
N ARG A 213 -15.20 2.93 -21.62
CA ARG A 213 -14.26 3.24 -22.70
C ARG A 213 -14.35 2.25 -23.87
N LYS A 214 -14.55 0.96 -23.58
CA LYS A 214 -14.72 -0.09 -24.61
C LYS A 214 -15.99 0.16 -25.41
N SER A 215 -17.12 0.44 -24.75
CA SER A 215 -18.39 0.74 -25.41
C SER A 215 -18.28 1.94 -26.35
N PHE A 216 -17.69 3.05 -25.89
CA PHE A 216 -17.45 4.23 -26.74
C PHE A 216 -16.59 3.90 -27.97
N ASN A 217 -15.49 3.17 -27.78
CA ASN A 217 -14.63 2.79 -28.91
C ASN A 217 -15.33 1.85 -29.89
N GLN A 218 -16.19 0.95 -29.42
CA GLN A 218 -17.01 0.10 -30.29
C GLN A 218 -17.98 0.93 -31.13
N ALA A 219 -18.70 1.88 -30.52
CA ALA A 219 -19.61 2.77 -31.23
C ALA A 219 -18.87 3.64 -32.27
N LYS A 220 -17.73 4.22 -31.87
CA LYS A 220 -16.86 5.00 -32.77
C LYS A 220 -16.37 4.16 -33.96
N ASN A 221 -15.90 2.95 -33.70
CA ASN A 221 -15.39 2.07 -34.74
C ASN A 221 -16.50 1.64 -35.71
N ALA A 222 -17.69 1.36 -35.21
CA ALA A 222 -18.86 1.05 -36.04
C ALA A 222 -19.22 2.24 -36.96
N TYR A 223 -19.28 3.46 -36.42
CA TYR A 223 -19.54 4.67 -37.20
C TYR A 223 -18.52 4.86 -38.33
N TYR A 224 -17.22 4.76 -38.05
CA TYR A 224 -16.19 4.91 -39.08
C TYR A 224 -16.16 3.76 -40.08
N ALA A 225 -16.54 2.54 -39.67
CA ALA A 225 -16.67 1.40 -40.57
C ALA A 225 -17.82 1.61 -41.56
N GLU A 226 -18.98 2.07 -41.08
CA GLU A 226 -20.14 2.41 -41.91
C GLU A 226 -19.85 3.58 -42.85
N LEU A 227 -19.20 4.64 -42.34
CA LEU A 227 -18.77 5.76 -43.16
C LEU A 227 -17.83 5.30 -44.29
N LYS A 228 -16.87 4.43 -43.98
CA LYS A 228 -15.96 3.85 -44.98
C LYS A 228 -16.71 3.00 -46.01
N ALA A 229 -17.68 2.19 -45.59
CA ALA A 229 -18.49 1.37 -46.49
C ALA A 229 -19.34 2.22 -47.44
N SER A 230 -19.99 3.27 -46.92
CA SER A 230 -20.79 4.19 -47.76
C SER A 230 -19.92 4.95 -48.77
N PHE A 231 -18.69 5.34 -48.39
CA PHE A 231 -17.74 5.92 -49.33
C PHE A 231 -17.27 4.93 -50.39
N ALA A 232 -17.04 3.66 -50.04
CA ALA A 232 -16.69 2.63 -51.02
C ALA A 232 -17.83 2.36 -52.02
N GLU A 233 -19.08 2.33 -51.57
CA GLU A 233 -20.25 2.18 -52.45
C GLU A 233 -20.38 3.36 -53.43
N ARG A 234 -20.21 4.59 -52.93
CA ARG A 234 -20.22 5.79 -53.78
C ARG A 234 -19.07 5.82 -54.77
N ALA A 235 -17.87 5.36 -54.36
CA ALA A 235 -16.73 5.24 -55.25
C ALA A 235 -17.00 4.23 -56.37
N ALA A 236 -17.59 3.07 -56.05
CA ALA A 236 -17.96 2.07 -57.06
C ALA A 236 -18.97 2.62 -58.09
N LYS A 237 -20.01 3.35 -57.63
CA LYS A 237 -20.95 4.03 -58.54
C LYS A 237 -20.28 5.07 -59.43
N LYS A 238 -19.27 5.78 -58.91
CA LYS A 238 -18.46 6.72 -59.72
C LYS A 238 -17.58 6.00 -60.73
N GLU A 239 -16.98 4.88 -60.36
CA GLU A 239 -16.21 4.02 -61.27
C GLU A 239 -17.08 3.48 -62.42
N GLU A 240 -18.34 3.10 -62.14
CA GLU A 240 -19.32 2.71 -63.15
C GLU A 240 -19.63 3.85 -64.14
N LEU A 241 -19.82 5.09 -63.64
CA LEU A 241 -20.05 6.26 -64.50
C LEU A 241 -18.82 6.60 -65.36
N ILE A 242 -17.60 6.41 -64.83
CA ILE A 242 -16.36 6.57 -65.60
C ILE A 242 -16.28 5.52 -66.70
N ALA A 243 -16.61 4.25 -66.39
CA ALA A 243 -16.63 3.18 -67.38
C ALA A 243 -17.67 3.47 -68.48
N GLU A 244 -18.86 3.96 -68.12
CA GLU A 244 -19.89 4.39 -69.08
C GLU A 244 -19.37 5.53 -69.98
N ALA A 245 -18.73 6.56 -69.41
CA ALA A 245 -18.13 7.66 -70.18
C ALA A 245 -17.03 7.17 -71.14
N LYS A 246 -16.15 6.27 -70.70
CA LYS A 246 -15.09 5.67 -71.53
C LYS A 246 -15.69 4.82 -72.65
N LEU A 247 -16.77 4.08 -72.40
CA LEU A 247 -17.49 3.31 -73.42
C LEU A 247 -18.14 4.20 -74.47
N CYS A 248 -18.84 5.26 -74.06
CA CYS A 248 -19.41 6.24 -75.00
C CYS A 248 -18.33 6.87 -75.88
N THR A 249 -17.15 7.15 -75.32
CA THR A 249 -15.98 7.66 -76.06
C THR A 249 -15.47 6.65 -77.08
N ALA A 250 -15.37 5.36 -76.70
CA ALA A 250 -14.85 4.31 -77.55
C ALA A 250 -15.80 3.88 -78.68
N GLN A 251 -17.13 4.02 -78.49
CA GLN A 251 -18.12 3.69 -79.50
C GLN A 251 -18.07 4.62 -80.72
N CYS A 252 -17.48 5.83 -80.58
CA CYS A 252 -17.45 6.85 -81.62
C CYS A 252 -18.84 7.14 -82.23
N ASP A 253 -19.91 6.93 -81.44
CA ASP A 253 -21.28 7.28 -81.80
C ASP A 253 -21.58 8.69 -81.28
N PHE A 254 -21.90 9.59 -82.21
CA PHE A 254 -22.15 11.01 -81.96
C PHE A 254 -23.61 11.40 -82.21
N SER A 255 -24.53 10.42 -82.13
CA SER A 255 -25.97 10.64 -82.13
C SER A 255 -26.41 11.61 -81.02
N GLU A 256 -27.53 12.29 -81.24
CA GLU A 256 -28.09 13.23 -80.25
C GLU A 256 -28.42 12.54 -78.91
N GLU A 257 -28.83 11.26 -78.99
CA GLU A 257 -29.06 10.39 -77.82
C GLU A 257 -27.77 10.15 -77.02
N MET A 258 -26.64 9.86 -77.69
CA MET A 258 -25.36 9.63 -77.00
C MET A 258 -24.81 10.92 -76.37
N ILE A 259 -24.98 12.05 -77.06
CA ILE A 259 -24.59 13.37 -76.54
C ILE A 259 -25.38 13.70 -75.26
N GLU A 260 -26.69 13.44 -75.26
CA GLU A 260 -27.54 13.67 -74.08
C GLU A 260 -27.19 12.71 -72.94
N ARG A 261 -26.86 11.46 -73.28
CA ARG A 261 -26.38 10.47 -72.31
C ARG A 261 -25.11 10.93 -71.59
N VAL A 262 -24.08 11.36 -72.34
CA VAL A 262 -22.80 11.85 -71.77
C VAL A 262 -22.99 13.14 -70.97
N LYS A 263 -23.87 14.06 -71.41
CA LYS A 263 -24.26 15.23 -70.60
C LYS A 263 -24.92 14.81 -69.29
N GLY A 264 -25.82 13.83 -69.33
CA GLY A 264 -26.50 13.28 -68.17
C GLY A 264 -25.57 12.63 -67.13
N LEU A 265 -24.40 12.12 -67.54
CA LEU A 265 -23.41 11.55 -66.61
C LEU A 265 -22.89 12.57 -65.60
N ARG A 266 -22.76 13.85 -65.98
CA ARG A 266 -22.33 14.92 -65.05
C ARG A 266 -23.36 15.16 -63.95
N THR A 267 -24.65 14.97 -64.26
CA THR A 267 -25.74 15.07 -63.28
C THR A 267 -25.70 13.87 -62.33
N LYS A 268 -25.63 12.65 -62.88
CA LYS A 268 -25.50 11.41 -62.09
C LYS A 268 -24.27 11.44 -61.17
N TRP A 269 -23.14 11.98 -61.65
CA TRP A 269 -21.93 12.15 -60.85
C TRP A 269 -22.17 13.00 -59.59
N LYS A 270 -22.88 14.12 -59.74
CA LYS A 270 -23.23 14.99 -58.62
C LYS A 270 -24.19 14.31 -57.64
N GLU A 271 -25.12 13.51 -58.14
CA GLU A 271 -26.09 12.76 -57.33
C GLU A 271 -25.43 11.68 -56.45
N VAL A 272 -24.38 11.00 -56.94
CA VAL A 272 -23.64 10.00 -56.15
C VAL A 272 -22.97 10.61 -54.91
N GLY A 273 -22.60 11.90 -54.99
CA GLY A 273 -22.05 12.66 -53.87
C GLY A 273 -20.60 12.31 -53.55
N PHE A 274 -20.16 12.62 -52.32
CA PHE A 274 -18.76 12.53 -51.91
C PHE A 274 -18.36 11.11 -51.47
N CYS A 275 -17.22 10.62 -51.98
CA CYS A 275 -16.65 9.29 -51.66
C CYS A 275 -15.28 9.35 -50.95
N GLY A 276 -14.94 10.47 -50.31
CA GLY A 276 -13.70 10.66 -49.56
C GLY A 276 -12.63 11.41 -50.35
N ALA A 277 -11.96 12.39 -49.72
CA ALA A 277 -11.24 13.46 -50.43
C ALA A 277 -10.24 12.97 -51.48
N GLN A 278 -9.38 12.02 -51.12
CA GLN A 278 -8.37 11.49 -52.03
C GLN A 278 -9.01 10.73 -53.21
N ARG A 279 -9.89 9.76 -52.90
CA ARG A 279 -10.54 8.93 -53.92
C ARG A 279 -11.47 9.73 -54.82
N ASP A 280 -12.17 10.71 -54.26
CA ASP A 280 -13.07 11.60 -54.99
C ASP A 280 -12.31 12.42 -56.04
N ASN A 281 -11.16 12.98 -55.66
CA ASN A 281 -10.30 13.75 -56.56
C ASN A 281 -9.73 12.89 -57.70
N GLU A 282 -9.25 11.69 -57.39
CA GLU A 282 -8.75 10.72 -58.39
C GLU A 282 -9.85 10.39 -59.41
N LEU A 283 -11.00 9.94 -58.91
CA LEU A 283 -12.11 9.54 -59.76
C LEU A 283 -12.66 10.73 -60.57
N TYR A 284 -12.70 11.94 -59.99
CA TYR A 284 -13.15 13.14 -60.68
C TYR A 284 -12.23 13.53 -61.84
N SER A 285 -10.91 13.37 -61.67
CA SER A 285 -9.94 13.60 -62.74
C SER A 285 -10.18 12.65 -63.91
N GLU A 286 -10.30 11.35 -63.63
CA GLU A 286 -10.55 10.33 -64.66
C GLU A 286 -11.88 10.54 -65.38
N PHE A 287 -12.93 10.89 -64.63
CA PHE A 287 -14.24 11.17 -65.19
C PHE A 287 -14.21 12.36 -66.14
N ASN A 288 -13.60 13.47 -65.73
CA ASN A 288 -13.48 14.65 -66.58
C ASN A 288 -12.65 14.37 -67.83
N GLU A 289 -11.56 13.61 -67.72
CA GLU A 289 -10.75 13.22 -68.86
C GLU A 289 -11.57 12.42 -69.88
N ALA A 290 -12.31 11.40 -69.43
CA ALA A 290 -13.17 10.60 -70.30
C ALA A 290 -14.25 11.45 -70.99
N VAL A 291 -14.94 12.31 -70.24
CA VAL A 291 -15.98 13.18 -70.80
C VAL A 291 -15.39 14.22 -71.77
N ASN A 292 -14.24 14.82 -71.45
CA ASN A 292 -13.59 15.79 -72.32
C ASN A 292 -13.13 15.15 -73.62
N ASN A 293 -12.59 13.93 -73.57
CA ASN A 293 -12.18 13.18 -74.75
C ASN A 293 -13.38 12.89 -75.68
N PHE A 294 -14.55 12.50 -75.13
CA PHE A 294 -15.77 12.33 -75.93
C PHE A 294 -16.14 13.61 -76.71
N PHE A 295 -16.17 14.76 -76.02
CA PHE A 295 -16.55 16.03 -76.65
C PHE A 295 -15.48 16.57 -77.61
N GLN A 296 -14.20 16.25 -77.38
CA GLN A 296 -13.14 16.57 -78.33
C GLN A 296 -13.31 15.73 -79.61
N ASN A 297 -13.52 14.42 -79.50
CA ASN A 297 -13.77 13.57 -80.68
C ASN A 297 -15.04 13.98 -81.44
N LEU A 298 -16.09 14.41 -80.73
CA LEU A 298 -17.31 14.97 -81.33
C LEU A 298 -17.02 16.22 -82.15
N LYS A 299 -16.15 17.10 -81.64
CA LYS A 299 -15.74 18.32 -82.33
C LYS A 299 -14.95 17.96 -83.59
N ASP A 300 -13.97 17.07 -83.47
CA ASP A 300 -13.13 16.63 -84.58
C ASP A 300 -13.94 15.89 -85.66
N HIS A 301 -15.06 15.24 -85.32
CA HIS A 301 -15.96 14.60 -86.30
C HIS A 301 -16.87 15.60 -87.05
N ARG A 302 -17.09 16.80 -86.49
CA ARG A 302 -17.95 17.84 -87.07
C ARG A 302 -17.18 18.87 -87.90
N GLU A 303 -15.85 18.91 -87.79
CA GLU A 303 -14.93 19.68 -88.64
C GLU A 303 -14.61 18.93 -89.94
#